data_AF-A0A1R1PWB4-F1
#
_entry.id   AF-A0A1R1PWB4-F1
#
_cell.length_a   1.000
_cell.length_b   1.000
_cell.length_c   1.000
_cell.angle_alpha   90.00
_cell.angle_beta   90.00
_cell.angle_gamma   90.00
#
_symmetry.space_group_name_H-M   'P 1'
#
loop_
_entity.id
_entity.type
_entity.pdbx_description
1 polymer ?
#
loop_
_entity_poly.entity_id
_entity_poly.type
_entity_poly.pdbx_seq_one_letter_code
_entity_poly.pdbx_strand_id
1 'polypeptide(L)'
;MLQRMATVETGDDVYGEDPSINKLERRMADLCEKEDSLFCTTGTLSNQLGLRSLLTVPPYSVVCDEACHVNVYEASGLAYLSRAQTITIAASNDKYITVDEIKKKIVVDDGDVHCAPTRVISLENTINGV
;
A
#
# COMPACT_ATOMS: atom_id res chain seq x y z
N MET A 1 -4.48 -22.37 -16.32
CA MET A 1 -3.87 -21.03 -16.33
C MET A 1 -3.17 -20.75 -17.66
N LEU A 2 -2.06 -21.44 -17.98
CA LEU A 2 -1.24 -21.17 -19.17
C LEU A 2 -2.02 -21.10 -20.48
N GLN A 3 -2.93 -22.04 -20.73
CA GLN A 3 -3.77 -22.02 -21.94
C GLN A 3 -4.62 -20.74 -22.05
N ARG A 4 -5.16 -20.23 -20.94
CA ARG A 4 -5.96 -18.99 -20.95
C ARG A 4 -5.10 -17.76 -21.22
N MET A 5 -3.92 -17.69 -20.61
CA MET A 5 -2.96 -16.61 -20.88
C MET A 5 -2.56 -16.56 -22.35
N ALA A 6 -2.42 -17.72 -23.00
CA ALA A 6 -2.01 -17.82 -24.40
C ALA A 6 -3.11 -17.46 -25.41
N THR A 7 -4.38 -17.42 -25.00
CA THR A 7 -5.53 -17.26 -25.92
C THR A 7 -6.47 -16.12 -25.55
N VAL A 8 -6.19 -15.36 -24.49
CA VAL A 8 -7.05 -14.25 -24.08
C VAL A 8 -6.93 -13.11 -25.09
N GLU A 9 -8.03 -12.38 -25.28
CA GLU A 9 -8.01 -11.15 -26.08
C GLU A 9 -7.24 -10.06 -25.33
N THR A 10 -6.38 -9.34 -26.03
CA THR A 10 -5.48 -8.31 -25.48
C THR A 10 -5.58 -7.03 -26.28
N GLY A 11 -5.17 -5.92 -25.69
CA GLY A 11 -5.18 -4.59 -26.32
C GLY A 11 -4.09 -3.70 -25.74
N ASP A 12 -4.14 -2.40 -26.07
CA ASP A 12 -3.23 -1.42 -25.48
C ASP A 12 -3.84 -0.86 -24.19
N ASP A 13 -3.26 -1.26 -23.06
CA ASP A 13 -3.70 -0.86 -21.72
C ASP A 13 -3.52 0.64 -21.45
N VAL A 14 -2.54 1.30 -22.10
CA VAL A 14 -2.33 2.75 -21.94
C VAL A 14 -3.53 3.55 -22.47
N TYR A 15 -4.20 3.03 -23.49
CA TYR A 15 -5.44 3.60 -24.03
C TYR A 15 -6.71 2.99 -23.39
N GLY A 16 -6.57 2.06 -22.44
CA GLY A 16 -7.70 1.36 -21.81
C GLY A 16 -8.40 0.36 -22.74
N GLU A 17 -7.72 -0.12 -23.78
CA GLU A 17 -8.30 -0.97 -24.82
C GLU A 17 -8.07 -2.47 -24.57
N ASP A 18 -7.36 -2.86 -23.50
CA ASP A 18 -7.17 -4.29 -23.18
C ASP A 18 -8.41 -4.88 -22.47
N PRO A 19 -9.21 -5.73 -23.12
CA PRO A 19 -10.44 -6.24 -22.53
C PRO A 19 -10.18 -7.24 -21.39
N SER A 20 -8.99 -7.86 -21.34
CA SER A 20 -8.62 -8.80 -20.28
C SER A 20 -8.26 -8.08 -18.97
N ILE A 21 -7.53 -6.96 -19.06
CA ILE A 21 -7.19 -6.10 -17.92
C ILE A 21 -8.44 -5.41 -17.40
N ASN A 22 -9.21 -4.75 -18.27
CA ASN A 22 -10.46 -4.09 -17.88
C ASN A 22 -11.41 -5.02 -17.12
N LYS A 23 -11.53 -6.29 -17.57
CA LYS A 23 -12.36 -7.29 -16.90
C LYS A 23 -11.78 -7.74 -15.57
N LEU A 24 -10.45 -7.88 -15.47
CA LEU A 24 -9.77 -8.22 -14.22
C LEU A 24 -9.99 -7.12 -13.19
N GLU A 25 -9.73 -5.87 -13.56
CA GLU A 25 -9.87 -4.71 -12.70
C GLU A 25 -11.32 -4.52 -12.24
N ARG A 26 -12.29 -4.58 -13.16
CA ARG A 26 -13.70 -4.48 -12.76
C ARG A 26 -14.10 -5.57 -11.76
N ARG A 27 -13.65 -6.81 -11.99
CA ARG A 27 -13.90 -7.92 -11.07
C ARG A 27 -13.25 -7.69 -9.70
N MET A 28 -12.05 -7.12 -9.63
CA MET A 28 -11.37 -6.86 -8.35
C MET A 28 -12.00 -5.69 -7.61
N ALA A 29 -12.38 -4.63 -8.31
CA ALA A 29 -13.16 -3.53 -7.75
C ALA A 29 -14.46 -4.04 -7.11
N ASP A 30 -15.23 -4.87 -7.83
CA ASP A 30 -16.47 -5.45 -7.33
C ASP A 30 -16.22 -6.39 -6.13
N LEU A 31 -15.18 -7.25 -6.20
CA LEU A 31 -14.84 -8.19 -5.12
C LEU A 31 -14.42 -7.49 -3.82
N CYS A 32 -13.74 -6.34 -3.94
CA CYS A 32 -13.24 -5.56 -2.80
C CYS A 32 -14.21 -4.44 -2.37
N GLU A 33 -15.39 -4.36 -2.99
CA GLU A 33 -16.39 -3.30 -2.75
C GLU A 33 -15.78 -1.89 -2.90
N LYS A 34 -15.01 -1.68 -3.97
CA LYS A 34 -14.39 -0.41 -4.36
C LYS A 34 -14.93 0.09 -5.68
N GLU A 35 -14.78 1.40 -5.91
CA GLU A 35 -15.24 2.05 -7.14
C GLU A 35 -14.44 1.56 -8.35
N ASP A 36 -13.13 1.35 -8.16
CA ASP A 36 -12.18 0.98 -9.20
C ASP A 36 -11.00 0.15 -8.65
N SER A 37 -10.18 -0.41 -9.55
CA SER A 37 -8.91 -1.06 -9.22
C SER A 37 -7.91 -0.93 -10.35
N LEU A 38 -6.62 -1.14 -10.06
CA LEU A 38 -5.54 -1.01 -11.03
C LEU A 38 -4.66 -2.26 -11.03
N PHE A 39 -4.44 -2.86 -12.20
CA PHE A 39 -3.49 -3.94 -12.37
C PHE A 39 -2.05 -3.41 -12.29
N CYS A 40 -1.23 -4.06 -11.46
CA CYS A 40 0.18 -3.71 -11.28
C CYS A 40 1.06 -4.93 -11.56
N THR A 41 2.24 -4.70 -12.12
CA THR A 41 3.19 -5.76 -12.48
C THR A 41 3.82 -6.46 -11.28
N THR A 42 3.83 -5.83 -10.10
CA THR A 42 4.36 -6.40 -8.86
C THR A 42 3.58 -5.92 -7.63
N GLY A 43 3.65 -6.68 -6.53
CA GLY A 43 3.10 -6.25 -5.23
C GLY A 43 3.75 -4.97 -4.70
N THR A 44 5.08 -4.86 -4.82
CA THR A 44 5.82 -3.65 -4.46
C THR A 44 5.33 -2.42 -5.22
N LEU A 45 5.11 -2.52 -6.55
CA LEU A 45 4.58 -1.41 -7.32
C LEU A 45 3.17 -1.00 -6.82
N SER A 46 2.31 -1.98 -6.54
CA SER A 46 0.97 -1.72 -6.02
C SER A 46 1.02 -0.97 -4.68
N ASN A 47 1.83 -1.44 -3.73
CA ASN A 47 2.03 -0.77 -2.44
C ASN A 47 2.57 0.65 -2.61
N GLN A 48 3.61 0.84 -3.44
CA GLN A 48 4.22 2.15 -3.64
C GLN A 48 3.27 3.14 -4.32
N LEU A 49 2.46 2.72 -5.30
CA LEU A 49 1.43 3.57 -5.91
C LEU A 49 0.32 3.91 -4.92
N GLY A 50 -0.16 2.93 -4.15
CA GLY A 50 -1.18 3.14 -3.11
C GLY A 50 -0.71 4.10 -2.02
N LEU A 51 0.52 3.96 -1.54
CA LEU A 51 1.10 4.86 -0.54
C LEU A 51 1.33 6.26 -1.14
N ARG A 52 1.86 6.35 -2.36
CA ARG A 52 2.12 7.64 -3.01
C ARG A 52 0.84 8.42 -3.30
N SER A 53 -0.26 7.77 -3.64
CA SER A 53 -1.56 8.43 -3.88
C SER A 53 -2.16 9.03 -2.60
N LEU A 54 -1.85 8.45 -1.43
CA LEU A 54 -2.25 8.97 -0.12
C LEU A 54 -1.28 10.04 0.43
N LEU A 55 -0.02 10.01 -0.02
CA LEU A 55 1.09 10.84 0.46
C LEU A 55 1.49 11.88 -0.61
N THR A 56 0.58 12.81 -0.91
CA THR A 56 0.75 13.73 -2.06
C THR A 56 1.83 14.80 -1.84
N VAL A 57 1.98 15.33 -0.63
CA VAL A 57 2.94 16.41 -0.29
C VAL A 57 3.71 16.08 0.99
N PRO A 58 5.05 16.14 1.02
CA PRO A 58 5.80 15.99 2.27
C PRO A 58 5.71 17.27 3.13
N PRO A 59 5.97 17.18 4.45
CA PRO A 59 6.38 15.99 5.18
C PRO A 59 5.18 15.20 5.73
N TYR A 60 5.19 13.88 5.57
CA TYR A 60 4.25 12.99 6.25
C TYR A 60 4.97 11.73 6.74
N SER A 61 4.36 11.08 7.73
CA SER A 61 4.79 9.78 8.23
C SER A 61 3.73 8.70 7.97
N VAL A 62 4.22 7.46 7.86
CA VAL A 62 3.42 6.23 7.78
C VAL A 62 3.69 5.40 9.01
N VAL A 63 2.64 5.07 9.76
CA VAL A 63 2.74 4.10 10.86
C VAL A 63 2.49 2.70 10.33
N CYS A 64 3.35 1.75 10.68
CA CYS A 64 3.24 0.35 10.25
C CYS A 64 3.89 -0.61 11.25
N ASP A 65 3.63 -1.91 11.07
CA ASP A 65 4.36 -2.96 11.79
C ASP A 65 5.83 -2.97 11.35
N GLU A 66 6.77 -3.19 12.27
CA GLU A 66 8.19 -3.21 11.94
C GLU A 66 8.60 -4.30 10.94
N ALA A 67 7.87 -5.42 10.93
CA ALA A 67 8.11 -6.56 10.07
C ALA A 67 7.36 -6.49 8.72
N CYS A 68 6.52 -5.47 8.50
CA CYS A 68 5.73 -5.38 7.27
C CYS A 68 6.60 -5.20 6.02
N HIS A 69 6.10 -5.72 4.92
CA HIS A 69 6.76 -5.79 3.63
C HIS A 69 7.16 -4.40 3.10
N VAL A 70 6.25 -3.42 3.23
CA VAL A 70 6.49 -2.03 2.78
C VAL A 70 7.64 -1.35 3.51
N ASN A 71 7.95 -1.80 4.74
CA ASN A 71 9.08 -1.30 5.53
C ASN A 71 10.37 -2.09 5.24
N VAL A 72 10.30 -3.42 5.23
CA VAL A 72 11.50 -4.29 5.22
C VAL A 72 11.97 -4.66 3.82
N TYR A 73 11.04 -4.97 2.91
CA TYR A 73 11.34 -5.70 1.65
C TYR A 73 11.10 -4.87 0.38
N GLU A 74 10.89 -3.57 0.52
CA GLU A 74 10.65 -2.65 -0.61
C GLU A 74 11.75 -1.59 -0.76
N ALA A 75 12.96 -1.91 -0.31
CA ALA A 75 14.17 -1.09 -0.48
C ALA A 75 13.99 0.37 -0.03
N SER A 76 13.27 0.60 1.08
CA SER A 76 12.92 1.93 1.58
C SER A 76 12.16 2.80 0.57
N GLY A 77 11.31 2.20 -0.27
CA GLY A 77 10.50 2.89 -1.28
C GLY A 77 9.66 4.04 -0.71
N LEU A 78 9.13 3.92 0.51
CA LEU A 78 8.41 4.99 1.19
C LEU A 78 9.23 6.28 1.35
N ALA A 79 10.49 6.15 1.77
CA ALA A 79 11.38 7.29 1.94
C ALA A 79 11.80 7.85 0.57
N TYR A 80 12.15 6.99 -0.39
CA TYR A 80 12.68 7.39 -1.68
C TYR A 80 11.62 7.96 -2.64
N LEU A 81 10.51 7.24 -2.82
CA LEU A 81 9.46 7.56 -3.80
C LEU A 81 8.38 8.49 -3.21
N SER A 82 8.02 8.25 -1.94
CA SER A 82 6.92 8.98 -1.29
C SER A 82 7.38 10.10 -0.36
N ARG A 83 8.69 10.24 -0.13
CA ARG A 83 9.29 11.24 0.77
C ARG A 83 8.63 11.23 2.16
N ALA A 84 8.28 10.02 2.61
CA ALA A 84 7.60 9.81 3.87
C ALA A 84 8.48 9.02 4.83
N GLN A 85 8.45 9.43 6.10
CA GLN A 85 9.11 8.70 7.18
C GLN A 85 8.27 7.48 7.58
N THR A 86 8.91 6.36 7.88
CA THR A 86 8.25 5.24 8.57
C THR A 86 8.34 5.39 10.08
N ILE A 87 7.22 5.14 10.76
CA ILE A 87 7.14 4.99 12.22
C ILE A 87 6.73 3.55 12.48
N THR A 88 7.66 2.74 12.95
CA THR A 88 7.44 1.31 13.13
C THR A 88 6.98 0.97 14.54
N ILE A 89 6.21 -0.12 14.64
CA ILE A 89 5.71 -0.68 15.88
C ILE A 89 6.04 -2.17 15.90
N ALA A 90 6.71 -2.63 16.95
CA ALA A 90 6.79 -4.04 17.30
C ALA A 90 5.48 -4.44 17.98
N ALA A 91 4.69 -5.32 17.37
CA ALA A 91 3.44 -5.79 17.95
C ALA A 91 3.70 -6.55 19.27
N SER A 92 3.18 -6.06 20.40
CA SER A 92 3.40 -6.68 21.71
C SER A 92 2.80 -8.08 21.89
N ASN A 93 1.92 -8.48 20.97
CA ASN A 93 1.25 -9.78 20.97
C ASN A 93 1.86 -10.78 19.97
N ASP A 94 2.98 -10.44 19.33
CA ASP A 94 3.68 -11.21 18.29
C ASP A 94 2.79 -11.61 17.08
N LYS A 95 1.70 -10.85 16.84
CA LYS A 95 0.74 -11.13 15.76
C LYS A 95 0.42 -9.89 14.94
N TYR A 96 -0.25 -8.92 15.54
CA TYR A 96 -0.75 -7.73 14.86
C TYR A 96 -0.61 -6.51 15.78
N ILE A 97 -0.18 -5.39 15.22
CA ILE A 97 -0.22 -4.11 15.91
C ILE A 97 -1.66 -3.77 16.33
N THR A 98 -1.79 -3.24 17.54
CA THR A 98 -3.07 -2.86 18.13
C THR A 98 -3.35 -1.38 17.96
N VAL A 99 -4.63 -1.02 18.00
CA VAL A 99 -5.06 0.39 17.96
C VAL A 99 -4.42 1.21 19.08
N ASP A 100 -4.22 0.64 20.26
CA ASP A 100 -3.61 1.34 21.40
C ASP A 100 -2.11 1.57 21.21
N GLU A 101 -1.41 0.66 20.54
CA GLU A 101 -0.01 0.87 20.14
C GLU A 101 0.09 1.95 19.07
N ILE A 102 -0.79 1.92 18.06
CA ILE A 102 -0.86 2.94 17.00
C ILE A 102 -1.09 4.32 17.62
N LYS A 103 -2.09 4.47 18.50
CA LYS A 103 -2.40 5.76 19.17
C LYS A 103 -1.21 6.35 19.93
N LYS A 104 -0.31 5.52 20.47
CA LYS A 104 0.90 5.98 21.17
C LYS A 104 2.00 6.46 20.23
N LYS A 105 1.90 6.15 18.93
CA LYS A 105 2.96 6.33 17.93
C LYS A 105 2.61 7.32 16.84
N ILE A 106 1.32 7.57 16.60
CA ILE A 106 0.90 8.61 15.65
C ILE A 106 1.45 9.98 16.06
N VAL A 107 1.84 10.76 15.06
CA VAL A 107 2.16 12.18 15.20
C VAL A 107 0.93 12.94 14.73
N VAL A 108 0.27 13.65 15.63
CA VAL A 108 -0.90 14.46 15.31
C VAL A 108 -0.43 15.74 14.59
N ASP A 109 -1.22 16.20 13.61
CA ASP A 109 -0.99 17.48 12.95
C ASP A 109 -1.50 18.62 13.85
N ASP A 110 -0.66 19.08 14.77
CA ASP A 110 -0.95 20.16 15.73
C ASP A 110 -0.29 21.50 15.34
N GLY A 111 0.30 21.57 14.15
CA GLY A 111 1.03 22.73 13.65
C GLY A 111 2.51 22.79 14.03
N ASP A 112 3.05 21.78 14.73
CA ASP A 112 4.49 21.68 14.98
C ASP A 112 5.28 21.44 13.68
N VAL A 113 6.15 22.39 13.34
CA VAL A 113 6.97 22.37 12.12
C VAL A 113 8.17 21.44 12.20
N HIS A 114 8.49 20.89 13.38
CA HIS A 114 9.64 20.00 13.56
C HIS A 114 9.33 18.53 13.24
N CYS A 115 8.05 18.18 13.19
CA CYS A 115 7.59 16.80 13.08
C CYS A 115 6.98 16.50 11.69
N ALA A 116 6.89 15.21 11.34
CA ALA A 116 6.17 14.74 10.15
C ALA A 116 4.83 14.12 10.58
N PRO A 117 3.69 14.81 10.40
CA PRO A 117 2.39 14.30 10.82
C PRO A 117 2.05 12.95 10.20
N THR A 118 1.41 12.07 10.96
CA THR A 118 1.02 10.74 10.48
C THR A 118 -0.19 10.85 9.57
N ARG A 119 -0.02 10.44 8.32
CA ARG A 119 -1.08 10.50 7.29
C ARG A 119 -1.70 9.14 6.98
N VAL A 120 -0.90 8.07 7.09
CA VAL A 120 -1.31 6.71 6.71
C VAL A 120 -0.96 5.73 7.83
N ILE A 121 -1.87 4.80 8.10
CA ILE A 121 -1.61 3.59 8.87
C ILE A 121 -1.62 2.44 7.86
N SER A 122 -0.48 1.75 7.72
CA SER A 122 -0.35 0.60 6.84
C SER A 122 -0.42 -0.69 7.64
N LEU A 123 -1.33 -1.59 7.24
CA LEU A 123 -1.51 -2.91 7.84
C LEU A 123 -1.18 -3.99 6.81
N GLU A 124 -0.71 -5.14 7.29
CA GLU A 124 -0.38 -6.29 6.45
C GLU A 124 -1.19 -7.50 6.89
N ASN A 125 -1.83 -8.16 5.93
CA ASN A 125 -2.60 -9.38 6.15
C ASN A 125 -2.46 -10.31 4.92
N THR A 126 -1.94 -11.53 5.06
CA THR A 126 -1.33 -12.11 6.28
C THR A 126 0.06 -11.53 6.52
N ILE A 127 0.48 -11.44 7.79
CA ILE A 127 1.85 -11.03 8.15
C ILE A 127 2.62 -12.26 8.62
N ASN A 128 3.65 -12.66 7.88
CA ASN A 128 4.43 -13.88 8.15
C ASN A 128 3.56 -15.15 8.32
N GLY A 129 2.40 -15.21 7.65
CA GLY A 129 1.48 -16.34 7.70
C GLY A 129 0.51 -16.36 8.89
N VAL A 130 0.50 -15.30 9.71
CA VAL A 130 -0.52 -15.01 10.74
C VAL A 130 -1.67 -14.21 10.14
#